data_AF-A0A925MJV7-F1
#
_entry.id   AF-A0A925MJV7-F1
#
_cell.length_a   1.000
_cell.length_b   1.000
_cell.length_c   1.000
_cell.angle_alpha   90.00
_cell.angle_beta   90.00
_cell.angle_gamma   90.00
#
_symmetry.space_group_name_H-M   'P 1'
#
loop_
_entity.id
_entity.type
_entity.pdbx_description
1 polymer ?
#
loop_
_entity_poly.entity_id
_entity_poly.type
_entity_poly.pdbx_seq_one_letter_code
_entity_poly.pdbx_strand_id
1 'polypeptide(L)'
;METLLKLSDSSSPSTLMEVLDSLRKEHFEPRLETKAWGDWIYLEGYNSVISIESNRGLSSAATVEHAEGEEEGEIVQCIYRAFGRLGWHGIDDDGEFPLSL
;
A
#
# COMPACT_ATOMS: atom_id res chain seq x y z
N MET A 1 -4.02 -8.56 -10.84
CA MET A 1 -5.20 -8.23 -10.01
C MET A 1 -4.93 -6.91 -9.30
N GLU A 2 -5.94 -6.15 -8.88
CA GLU A 2 -5.75 -4.91 -8.10
C GLU A 2 -6.44 -5.02 -6.74
N THR A 3 -5.85 -4.40 -5.72
CA THR A 3 -6.46 -4.27 -4.40
C THR A 3 -6.38 -2.82 -3.94
N LEU A 4 -7.52 -2.25 -3.57
CA LEU A 4 -7.58 -0.92 -3.00
C LEU A 4 -7.33 -0.99 -1.50
N LEU A 5 -6.43 -0.15 -1.00
CA LEU A 5 -6.15 0.02 0.42
C LEU A 5 -6.67 1.38 0.87
N LYS A 6 -7.39 1.41 1.98
CA LYS A 6 -7.99 2.65 2.52
C LYS A 6 -7.86 2.77 4.03
N LEU A 7 -7.81 4.02 4.48
CA LEU A 7 -8.16 4.39 5.86
C LEU A 7 -9.66 4.69 5.94
N SER A 8 -10.24 4.50 7.13
CA SER A 8 -11.59 5.02 7.42
C SER A 8 -11.63 6.53 7.22
N ASP A 9 -12.75 7.07 6.73
CA ASP A 9 -12.98 8.52 6.60
C ASP A 9 -12.83 9.29 7.93
N SER A 10 -12.97 8.59 9.06
CA SER A 10 -12.80 9.14 10.40
C SER A 10 -11.35 9.09 10.94
N SER A 11 -10.47 8.36 10.27
CA SER A 11 -9.07 8.21 10.67
C SER A 11 -8.22 9.38 10.20
N SER A 12 -7.16 9.69 10.95
CA SER A 12 -6.15 10.62 10.46
C SER A 12 -5.37 9.99 9.30
N PRO A 13 -5.12 10.71 8.19
CA PRO A 13 -4.29 10.22 7.08
C PRO A 13 -2.89 9.81 7.56
N SER A 14 -2.32 8.77 6.94
CA SER A 14 -0.91 8.44 7.16
C SER A 14 -0.01 9.38 6.36
N THR A 15 1.14 9.70 6.91
CA THR A 15 2.21 10.33 6.13
C THR A 15 2.82 9.31 5.16
N LEU A 16 3.31 9.78 4.01
CA LEU A 16 4.07 8.91 3.10
C LEU A 16 5.29 8.31 3.79
N MET A 17 5.89 9.01 4.75
CA MET A 17 7.02 8.50 5.51
C MET A 17 6.62 7.30 6.39
N GLU A 18 5.47 7.34 7.06
CA GLU A 18 4.96 6.19 7.83
C GLU A 18 4.68 4.99 6.94
N VAL A 19 4.13 5.20 5.75
CA VAL A 19 3.90 4.13 4.76
C VAL A 19 5.23 3.49 4.35
N LEU A 20 6.22 4.29 3.96
CA LEU A 20 7.54 3.80 3.56
C LEU A 20 8.25 3.08 4.71
N ASP A 21 8.18 3.61 5.94
CA ASP A 21 8.78 2.99 7.11
C ASP A 21 8.09 1.68 7.50
N SER A 22 6.77 1.57 7.31
CA SER A 22 6.06 0.33 7.56
C SER A 22 6.41 -0.75 6.53
N LEU A 23 6.57 -0.38 5.26
CA LEU A 23 7.06 -1.29 4.21
C LEU A 23 8.48 -1.79 4.49
N ARG A 24 9.38 -0.92 4.98
CA ARG A 24 10.74 -1.32 5.39
C ARG A 24 10.77 -2.33 6.53
N LYS A 25 9.77 -2.30 7.44
CA LYS A 25 9.64 -3.30 8.50
C LYS A 25 9.29 -4.69 7.97
N GLU A 26 8.78 -4.78 6.74
CA GLU A 26 8.54 -6.02 6.00
C GLU A 26 9.70 -6.38 5.05
N HIS A 27 10.90 -5.85 5.33
CA HIS A 27 12.12 -6.12 4.56
C HIS A 27 12.11 -5.64 3.12
N PHE A 28 11.17 -4.76 2.75
CA PHE A 28 11.20 -4.08 1.45
C PHE A 28 12.20 -2.92 1.42
N GLU A 29 12.68 -2.60 0.22
CA GLU A 29 13.39 -1.37 -0.09
C GLU A 29 12.48 -0.45 -0.94
N PRO A 30 11.53 0.27 -0.31
CA PRO A 30 10.55 1.06 -1.06
C PRO A 30 11.15 2.36 -1.60
N ARG A 31 10.91 2.62 -2.88
CA ARG A 31 11.30 3.86 -3.58
C ARG A 31 10.06 4.66 -3.99
N LEU A 32 9.89 5.82 -3.37
CA LEU A 32 8.84 6.77 -3.72
C LEU A 32 9.22 7.55 -4.99
N GLU A 33 8.29 7.65 -5.92
CA GLU A 33 8.39 8.46 -7.12
C GLU A 33 7.16 9.34 -7.28
N THR A 34 7.36 10.66 -7.13
CA THR A 34 6.27 11.63 -7.20
C THR A 34 5.92 11.96 -8.64
N LYS A 35 4.63 11.85 -9.00
CA LYS A 35 4.11 12.30 -10.31
C LYS A 35 3.03 13.36 -10.13
N ALA A 36 2.74 14.07 -11.23
CA ALA A 36 1.71 15.10 -11.24
C ALA A 36 0.26 14.57 -11.05
N TRP A 37 0.06 13.25 -11.17
CA TRP A 37 -1.25 12.59 -11.17
C TRP A 37 -1.35 11.47 -10.12
N GLY A 38 -0.34 11.29 -9.26
CA GLY A 38 -0.30 10.25 -8.22
C GLY A 38 1.14 9.85 -7.90
N ASP A 39 1.40 9.44 -6.67
CA ASP A 39 2.73 8.99 -6.28
C ASP A 39 2.82 7.47 -6.41
N TRP A 40 3.98 6.96 -6.79
CA TRP A 40 4.22 5.52 -6.94
C TRP A 40 5.27 5.07 -5.94
N ILE A 41 5.06 3.90 -5.35
CA ILE A 41 6.04 3.22 -4.50
C ILE A 41 6.42 1.92 -5.20
N TYR A 42 7.68 1.85 -5.60
CA TYR A 42 8.29 0.64 -6.16
C TYR A 42 8.96 -0.16 -5.05
N LEU A 43 8.89 -1.49 -5.13
CA LEU A 43 9.57 -2.41 -4.23
C LEU A 43 10.69 -3.10 -5.02
N GLU A 44 11.95 -2.89 -4.61
CA GLU A 44 13.10 -3.48 -5.31
C GLU A 44 12.99 -5.01 -5.39
N GLY A 45 13.22 -5.57 -6.58
CA GLY A 45 13.14 -7.02 -6.82
C GLY A 45 11.73 -7.56 -7.09
N TYR A 46 10.70 -6.71 -7.11
CA TYR A 46 9.32 -7.09 -7.36
C TYR A 46 8.72 -6.29 -8.52
N ASN A 47 7.75 -6.90 -9.21
CA ASN A 47 7.04 -6.23 -10.31
C ASN A 47 5.75 -5.57 -9.84
N SER A 48 5.22 -5.96 -8.68
CA SER A 48 4.05 -5.30 -8.09
C SER A 48 4.37 -3.85 -7.71
N VAL A 49 3.42 -2.95 -7.95
CA VAL A 49 3.58 -1.51 -7.71
C VAL A 49 2.44 -1.01 -6.83
N ILE A 50 2.74 -0.04 -5.96
CA ILE A 50 1.73 0.63 -5.15
C ILE A 50 1.56 2.06 -5.68
N SER A 51 0.41 2.38 -6.26
CA SER A 51 0.03 3.77 -6.50
C SER A 51 -0.62 4.33 -5.24
N ILE A 52 -0.23 5.52 -4.82
CA ILE A 52 -0.70 6.13 -3.57
C ILE A 52 -1.14 7.57 -3.84
N GLU A 53 -2.36 7.88 -3.41
CA GLU A 53 -2.88 9.24 -3.49
C GLU A 53 -2.18 10.07 -2.43
N SER A 54 -1.49 11.14 -2.84
CA SER A 54 -0.82 12.03 -1.89
C SER A 54 -1.33 13.46 -1.99
N ASN A 55 -1.65 14.03 -0.84
CA ASN A 55 -1.96 15.44 -0.70
C ASN A 55 -1.07 16.03 0.39
N ARG A 56 -0.08 16.84 0.00
CA ARG A 56 0.91 17.44 0.92
C ARG A 56 1.64 16.40 1.78
N GLY A 57 1.95 15.23 1.20
CA GLY A 57 2.65 14.14 1.88
C GLY A 57 1.79 13.28 2.81
N LEU A 58 0.46 13.47 2.78
CA LEU A 58 -0.52 12.66 3.50
C LEU A 58 -1.32 11.81 2.53
N SER A 59 -1.74 10.62 2.97
CA SER A 59 -2.53 9.68 2.19
C SER A 59 -3.53 8.92 3.06
N SER A 60 -4.68 8.61 2.45
CA SER A 60 -5.71 7.73 3.00
C SER A 60 -6.15 6.65 2.02
N ALA A 61 -5.55 6.59 0.83
CA ALA A 61 -5.93 5.65 -0.23
C ALA A 61 -4.71 5.29 -1.09
N ALA A 62 -4.62 4.01 -1.44
CA ALA A 62 -3.60 3.45 -2.31
C ALA A 62 -4.20 2.28 -3.10
N THR A 63 -3.60 1.95 -4.24
CA THR A 63 -3.93 0.76 -5.02
C THR A 63 -2.66 -0.08 -5.16
N VAL A 64 -2.76 -1.36 -4.85
CA VAL A 64 -1.72 -2.35 -5.12
C VAL A 64 -2.04 -3.00 -6.47
N GLU A 65 -1.16 -2.80 -7.44
CA GLU A 65 -1.19 -3.48 -8.73
C GLU A 65 -0.31 -4.72 -8.62
N HIS A 66 -0.93 -5.90 -8.55
CA HIS A 66 -0.23 -7.17 -8.39
C HIS A 66 0.29 -7.66 -9.74
N ALA A 67 1.57 -8.01 -9.79
CA ALA A 67 2.14 -8.67 -10.96
C ALA A 67 1.71 -10.14 -11.05
N GLU A 68 1.64 -10.66 -12.29
CA GLU A 68 1.29 -12.05 -12.53
C GLU A 68 2.26 -13.00 -11.79
N GLY A 69 1.70 -13.89 -10.97
CA GLY A 69 2.48 -14.82 -10.14
C GLY A 69 2.92 -14.28 -8.78
N GLU A 70 2.69 -13.00 -8.48
CA GLU A 70 2.95 -12.40 -7.16
C GLU A 70 1.67 -12.28 -6.30
N GLU A 71 0.48 -12.38 -6.90
CA GLU A 71 -0.83 -12.08 -6.30
C GLU A 71 -1.19 -12.91 -5.05
N GLU A 72 -0.78 -14.18 -5.02
CA GLU A 72 -0.98 -15.10 -3.88
C GLU A 72 0.30 -15.26 -3.04
N GLY A 73 1.32 -14.46 -3.32
CA GLY A 73 2.66 -14.60 -2.77
C GLY A 73 2.87 -13.93 -1.41
N GLU A 74 4.03 -14.20 -0.82
CA GLU A 74 4.48 -13.58 0.44
C GLU A 74 4.54 -12.05 0.35
N ILE A 75 4.84 -11.50 -0.84
CA ILE A 75 4.89 -10.06 -1.09
C ILE A 75 3.56 -9.37 -0.75
N VAL A 76 2.43 -9.92 -1.20
CA VAL A 76 1.10 -9.31 -0.95
C VAL A 76 0.77 -9.33 0.53
N GLN A 77 1.09 -10.44 1.21
CA GLN A 77 0.91 -10.55 2.66
C GLN A 77 1.80 -9.57 3.42
N CYS A 78 3.03 -9.35 2.98
CA CYS A 78 3.93 -8.33 3.53
C CYS A 78 3.36 -6.91 3.31
N ILE A 79 2.90 -6.57 2.11
CA ILE A 79 2.28 -5.27 1.83
C ILE A 79 1.06 -5.08 2.75
N TYR A 80 0.20 -6.08 2.87
CA TYR A 80 -0.99 -5.99 3.72
C TYR A 80 -0.61 -5.80 5.20
N ARG A 81 0.38 -6.51 5.74
CA ARG A 81 0.86 -6.27 7.10
C ARG A 81 1.42 -4.86 7.28
N ALA A 82 2.17 -4.34 6.32
CA ALA A 82 2.70 -2.98 6.37
C ALA A 82 1.58 -1.93 6.48
N PHE A 83 0.54 -2.05 5.66
CA PHE A 83 -0.60 -1.12 5.68
C PHE A 83 -1.54 -1.37 6.88
N GLY A 84 -1.76 -2.62 7.27
CA GLY A 84 -2.55 -3.02 8.44
C GLY A 84 -2.03 -2.43 9.75
N ARG A 85 -0.70 -2.34 9.91
CA ARG A 85 -0.06 -1.64 11.06
C ARG A 85 -0.42 -0.17 11.18
N LEU A 86 -0.78 0.46 10.06
CA LEU A 86 -1.18 1.86 10.00
C LEU A 86 -2.72 2.00 10.14
N GLY A 87 -3.44 0.89 10.31
CA GLY A 87 -4.90 0.87 10.46
C GLY A 87 -5.67 0.89 9.15
N TRP A 88 -5.02 0.57 8.04
CA TRP A 88 -5.67 0.50 6.72
C TRP A 88 -6.43 -0.84 6.56
N HIS A 89 -7.44 -0.83 5.70
CA HIS A 89 -8.21 -2.00 5.29
C HIS A 89 -8.11 -2.19 3.77
N GLY A 90 -8.33 -3.42 3.30
CA GLY A 90 -8.39 -3.74 1.89
C GLY A 90 -9.81 -3.70 1.37
N ILE A 91 -9.97 -3.45 0.07
CA ILE A 91 -11.22 -3.52 -0.67
C ILE A 91 -10.95 -4.24 -1.99
N ASP A 92 -11.71 -5.29 -2.25
CA ASP A 92 -11.74 -6.04 -3.51
C ASP A 92 -13.18 -6.23 -4.01
N ASP A 93 -13.38 -7.17 -4.94
CA ASP A 93 -14.69 -7.47 -5.55
C ASP A 93 -15.71 -8.02 -4.53
N ASP A 94 -15.27 -8.61 -3.42
CA ASP A 94 -16.11 -9.14 -2.35
C ASP A 94 -16.39 -8.10 -1.24
N GLY A 95 -15.71 -6.95 -1.29
CA GLY A 95 -15.93 -5.80 -0.42
C GLY A 95 -14.75 -5.51 0.52
N GLU A 96 -15.04 -4.87 1.64
CA GLU A 96 -14.01 -4.49 2.63
C GLU A 96 -13.53 -5.70 3.43
N PHE A 97 -12.21 -5.83 3.60
CA PHE A 97 -11.57 -6.86 4.41
C PHE A 97 -10.45 -6.31 5.30
N PRO A 98 -10.23 -6.91 6.48
CA PRO A 98 -9.13 -6.51 7.36
C PRO A 98 -7.78 -6.93 6.77
N LEU A 99 -6.80 -6.02 6.85
CA LEU A 99 -5.41 -6.38 6.59
C LEU A 99 -4.85 -7.04 7.86
N SER A 100 -4.33 -8.26 7.72
CA SER A 100 -3.76 -9.03 8.83
C SER A 100 -2.57 -8.30 9.48
N LEU A 101 -2.40 -8.49 10.80
CA LEU A 101 -1.22 -8.08 11.58
C LEU A 101 -0.28 -9.26 11.81
#